data_AF-R7LUP4-F1
#
_entry.id   AF-R7LUP4-F1
#
_cell.length_a   1.000
_cell.length_b   1.000
_cell.length_c   1.000
_cell.angle_alpha   90.00
_cell.angle_beta   90.00
_cell.angle_gamma   90.00
#
_symmetry.space_group_name_H-M   'P 1'
#
loop_
_entity.id
_entity.type
_entity.pdbx_description
1 polymer ?
#
loop_
_entity_poly.entity_id
_entity_poly.type
_entity_poly.pdbx_seq_one_letter_code
_entity_poly.pdbx_strand_id
1 'polypeptide(L)'
;MALNIGKFTGYTTSGAQIFQKMDKGTRVITTMAKDGKPLQEIRLKSVNNDIQGSMVKVRDFRTGLAREYSDLTDLKSDDKFRSVIKRFIDNIGNKIRIAVTKSKNGKKIEVAQNYEKANGEEFWLTKNIDKSKGNRVDVFDEFETSSWTKPNGEKLNGLYQREATIDGGGKPIYERTFGDIETLPSLKELI
;
A
#
# COMPACT_ATOMS: atom_id res chain seq x y z
N MET A 1 21.43 13.55 -22.13
CA MET A 1 20.05 13.16 -22.50
C MET A 1 19.13 14.32 -22.20
N ALA A 2 18.40 14.85 -23.19
CA ALA A 2 17.36 15.84 -22.92
C ALA A 2 16.20 15.14 -22.20
N LEU A 3 15.77 15.64 -21.04
CA LEU A 3 14.53 15.16 -20.44
C LEU A 3 13.38 15.52 -21.41
N ASN A 4 12.54 14.55 -21.75
CA ASN A 4 11.29 14.82 -22.45
C ASN A 4 10.27 15.32 -21.41
N ILE A 5 10.27 16.64 -21.13
CA ILE A 5 9.60 17.27 -19.97
C ILE A 5 8.14 17.62 -20.24
N GLY A 6 7.72 17.64 -21.51
CA GLY A 6 6.35 18.01 -21.90
C GLY A 6 6.17 19.50 -22.22
N LYS A 7 4.91 19.92 -22.38
CA LYS A 7 4.52 21.30 -22.70
C LYS A 7 4.48 22.15 -21.43
N PHE A 8 5.01 23.37 -21.48
CA PHE A 8 4.85 24.34 -20.39
C PHE A 8 3.38 24.71 -20.20
N THR A 9 2.91 24.72 -18.95
CA THR A 9 1.49 24.95 -18.60
C THR A 9 1.27 26.02 -17.54
N GLY A 10 2.31 26.51 -16.87
CA GLY A 10 2.19 27.59 -15.90
C GLY A 10 3.27 27.59 -14.84
N TYR A 11 3.03 28.34 -13.78
CA TYR A 11 3.92 28.45 -12.62
C TYR A 11 3.21 28.00 -11.34
N THR A 12 3.96 27.47 -10.39
CA THR A 12 3.50 27.37 -9.00
C THR A 12 3.48 28.75 -8.34
N THR A 13 2.86 28.85 -7.16
CA THR A 13 2.91 30.08 -6.34
C THR A 13 4.33 30.47 -5.92
N SER A 14 5.26 29.50 -5.84
CA SER A 14 6.69 29.75 -5.58
C SER A 14 7.50 30.13 -6.83
N GLY A 15 6.86 30.25 -7.99
CA GLY A 15 7.52 30.58 -9.26
C GLY A 15 8.29 29.43 -9.90
N ALA A 16 8.05 28.18 -9.48
CA ALA A 16 8.54 27.00 -10.18
C ALA A 16 7.71 26.74 -11.44
N GLN A 17 8.34 26.22 -12.50
CA GLN A 17 7.70 25.98 -13.79
C GLN A 17 6.97 24.63 -13.78
N ILE A 18 5.77 24.57 -14.36
CA ILE A 18 4.95 23.36 -14.46
C ILE A 18 4.88 22.92 -15.93
N PHE A 19 5.30 21.70 -16.18
CA PHE A 19 5.22 21.05 -17.48
C PHE A 19 4.26 19.87 -17.43
N GLN A 20 3.52 19.63 -18.52
CA GLN A 20 2.60 18.51 -18.62
C GLN A 20 2.76 17.78 -19.95
N LYS A 21 2.62 16.46 -19.90
CA LYS A 21 2.53 15.62 -21.10
C LYS A 21 1.59 14.43 -20.88
N MET A 22 1.17 13.85 -21.99
CA MET A 22 0.56 12.53 -22.02
C MET A 22 1.62 11.51 -22.45
N ASP A 23 1.79 10.45 -21.66
CA ASP A 23 2.71 9.35 -21.94
C ASP A 23 1.93 8.03 -21.82
N LYS A 24 1.61 7.41 -22.96
CA LYS A 24 0.87 6.14 -23.05
C LYS A 24 -0.37 6.09 -22.14
N GLY A 25 -1.23 7.11 -22.24
CA GLY A 25 -2.47 7.21 -21.44
C GLY A 25 -2.26 7.65 -19.98
N THR A 26 -1.02 7.93 -19.56
CA THR A 26 -0.71 8.51 -18.24
C THR A 26 -0.46 10.00 -18.41
N ARG A 27 -1.12 10.84 -17.61
CA ARG A 27 -0.78 12.26 -17.52
C ARG A 27 0.41 12.41 -16.58
N VAL A 28 1.48 13.04 -17.06
CA VAL A 28 2.69 13.33 -16.28
C VAL A 28 2.77 14.84 -16.10
N ILE A 29 2.85 15.28 -14.86
CA ILE A 29 3.01 16.67 -14.45
C ILE A 29 4.36 16.79 -13.77
N THR A 30 5.26 17.58 -14.34
CA THR A 30 6.61 17.79 -13.81
C THR A 30 6.76 19.23 -13.36
N THR A 31 7.13 19.43 -12.09
CA THR A 31 7.47 20.74 -11.55
C THR A 31 8.99 20.90 -11.59
N MET A 32 9.47 21.98 -12.18
CA MET A 32 10.89 22.31 -12.35
C MET A 32 11.21 23.61 -11.63
N ALA A 33 12.37 23.68 -10.97
CA ALA A 33 12.91 24.93 -10.47
C ALA A 33 13.30 25.88 -11.61
N LYS A 34 13.47 27.16 -11.29
CA LYS A 34 13.92 28.18 -12.26
C LYS A 34 15.27 27.87 -12.88
N ASP A 35 16.13 27.13 -12.18
CA ASP A 35 17.44 26.68 -12.65
C ASP A 35 17.37 25.40 -13.51
N GLY A 36 16.17 24.93 -13.85
CA GLY A 36 15.97 23.77 -14.72
C GLY A 36 16.10 22.41 -14.02
N LYS A 37 16.20 22.36 -12.68
CA LYS A 37 16.21 21.08 -11.95
C LYS A 37 14.79 20.58 -11.67
N PRO A 38 14.52 19.26 -11.80
CA PRO A 38 13.23 18.71 -11.44
C PRO A 38 13.03 18.75 -9.91
N LEU A 39 11.85 19.18 -9.48
CA LEU A 39 11.44 19.25 -8.08
C LEU A 39 10.49 18.10 -7.73
N GLN A 40 9.50 17.87 -8.58
CA GLN A 40 8.48 16.85 -8.36
C GLN A 40 7.93 16.31 -9.69
N GLU A 41 7.56 15.04 -9.71
CA GLU A 41 6.75 14.44 -10.76
C GLU A 41 5.48 13.84 -10.16
N ILE A 42 4.34 14.16 -10.77
CA ILE A 42 3.04 13.55 -10.48
C ILE A 42 2.60 12.78 -11.73
N ARG A 43 2.29 11.50 -11.56
CA ARG A 43 1.72 10.63 -12.60
C ARG A 43 0.29 10.28 -12.24
N LEU A 44 -0.64 10.62 -13.13
CA LEU A 44 -2.06 10.31 -13.02
C LEU A 44 -2.43 9.29 -14.09
N LYS A 45 -2.93 8.14 -13.66
CA LYS A 45 -3.32 7.04 -14.56
C LYS A 45 -4.72 6.57 -14.22
N SER A 46 -5.61 6.61 -15.21
CA SER A 46 -6.84 5.81 -15.16
C SER A 46 -6.48 4.37 -15.54
N VAL A 47 -7.00 3.43 -14.77
CA VAL A 47 -6.89 1.99 -15.06
C VAL A 47 -8.28 1.58 -15.55
N ASN A 48 -8.39 1.21 -16.82
CA ASN A 48 -9.64 0.77 -17.42
C ASN A 48 -9.33 -0.51 -18.19
N ASN A 49 -9.61 -1.67 -17.59
CA ASN A 49 -9.60 -3.03 -18.15
C ASN A 49 -10.37 -3.92 -17.14
N ASP A 50 -9.93 -5.16 -16.91
CA ASP A 50 -10.39 -6.07 -15.86
C ASP A 50 -10.39 -5.46 -14.44
N ILE A 51 -9.59 -4.42 -14.25
CA ILE A 51 -9.57 -3.57 -13.06
C ILE A 51 -9.91 -2.16 -13.51
N GLN A 52 -10.88 -1.54 -12.84
CA GLN A 52 -11.26 -0.15 -13.06
C GLN A 52 -10.81 0.71 -11.88
N GLY A 53 -10.23 1.87 -12.14
CA GLY A 53 -9.81 2.76 -11.05
C GLY A 53 -8.88 3.88 -11.46
N SER A 54 -8.27 4.49 -10.45
CA SER A 54 -7.32 5.58 -10.62
C SER A 54 -6.09 5.37 -9.75
N MET A 55 -4.96 5.82 -10.25
CA MET A 55 -3.67 5.77 -9.57
C MET A 55 -2.98 7.12 -9.69
N VAL A 56 -2.45 7.58 -8.57
CA VAL A 56 -1.61 8.78 -8.45
C VAL A 56 -0.27 8.37 -7.88
N LYS A 57 0.82 8.63 -8.62
CA LYS A 57 2.19 8.49 -8.11
C LYS A 57 2.82 9.87 -8.00
N VAL A 58 3.47 10.13 -6.87
CA VAL A 58 4.19 11.37 -6.61
C VAL A 58 5.63 11.02 -6.28
N ARG A 59 6.58 11.63 -6.96
CA ARG A 59 8.02 11.52 -6.65
C ARG A 59 8.57 12.90 -6.37
N ASP A 60 9.17 13.11 -5.22
CA ASP A 60 9.94 14.31 -4.88
C ASP A 60 11.42 14.05 -5.19
N PHE A 61 11.98 14.80 -6.14
CA PHE A 61 13.36 14.61 -6.57
C PHE A 61 14.38 15.21 -5.61
N ARG A 62 13.97 16.12 -4.72
CA ARG A 62 14.87 16.73 -3.73
C ARG A 62 15.15 15.77 -2.58
N THR A 63 14.11 15.05 -2.17
CA THR A 63 14.19 14.13 -1.03
C THR A 63 14.36 12.69 -1.46
N GLY A 64 14.09 12.33 -2.73
CA GLY A 64 14.07 10.94 -3.19
C GLY A 64 12.81 10.16 -2.79
N LEU A 65 11.92 10.78 -2.00
CA LEU A 65 10.69 10.14 -1.53
C LEU A 65 9.71 9.90 -2.67
N ALA A 66 9.08 8.72 -2.67
CA ALA A 66 7.98 8.40 -3.57
C ALA A 66 6.73 7.94 -2.81
N ARG A 67 5.56 8.33 -3.31
CA ARG A 67 4.25 7.96 -2.78
C ARG A 67 3.35 7.50 -3.91
N GLU A 68 2.54 6.49 -3.66
CA GLU A 68 1.53 6.01 -4.58
C GLU A 68 0.20 5.83 -3.85
N TYR A 69 -0.87 6.30 -4.49
CA TYR A 69 -2.24 6.16 -4.03
C TYR A 69 -3.05 5.52 -5.16
N SER A 70 -3.73 4.42 -4.87
CA SER A 70 -4.59 3.74 -5.84
C SER A 70 -5.96 3.47 -5.25
N ASP A 71 -6.99 3.65 -6.07
CA ASP A 71 -8.37 3.23 -5.79
C ASP A 71 -8.83 2.39 -6.97
N LEU A 72 -8.96 1.09 -6.75
CA LEU A 72 -9.11 0.07 -7.78
C LEU A 72 -10.32 -0.80 -7.46
N THR A 73 -11.09 -1.17 -8.48
CA THR A 73 -12.20 -2.10 -8.40
C THR A 73 -11.94 -3.24 -9.37
N ASP A 74 -11.93 -4.46 -8.86
CA ASP A 74 -11.90 -5.68 -9.67
C ASP A 74 -13.29 -5.91 -10.27
N LEU A 75 -13.35 -5.95 -11.60
CA LEU A 75 -14.59 -6.16 -12.34
C LEU A 75 -14.84 -7.63 -12.68
N LYS A 76 -13.84 -8.51 -12.52
CA LYS A 76 -13.92 -9.94 -12.83
C LYS A 76 -14.40 -10.77 -11.66
N SER A 77 -14.12 -10.35 -10.43
CA SER A 77 -14.64 -11.04 -9.24
C SER A 77 -16.16 -10.89 -9.13
N ASP A 78 -16.85 -12.01 -8.85
CA ASP A 78 -18.28 -12.03 -8.55
C ASP A 78 -18.65 -11.07 -7.40
N ASP A 79 -17.76 -10.95 -6.41
CA ASP A 79 -17.93 -10.10 -5.23
C ASP A 79 -17.58 -8.63 -5.50
N LYS A 80 -17.03 -8.30 -6.68
CA LYS A 80 -16.61 -6.96 -7.13
C LYS A 80 -15.82 -6.20 -6.06
N PHE A 81 -14.61 -6.68 -5.77
CA PHE A 81 -13.76 -6.10 -4.74
C PHE A 81 -13.27 -4.70 -5.10
N ARG A 82 -13.28 -3.80 -4.10
CA ARG A 82 -12.63 -2.49 -4.19
C ARG A 82 -11.45 -2.43 -3.23
N SER A 83 -10.31 -1.99 -3.73
CA SER A 83 -9.06 -1.85 -3.00
C SER A 83 -8.58 -0.41 -2.98
N VAL A 84 -8.28 0.11 -1.80
CA VAL A 84 -7.52 1.35 -1.61
C VAL A 84 -6.10 0.98 -1.20
N ILE A 85 -5.11 1.42 -1.96
CA ILE A 85 -3.70 1.06 -1.75
C ILE A 85 -2.89 2.35 -1.56
N LYS A 86 -2.09 2.38 -0.50
CA LYS A 86 -1.08 3.40 -0.24
C LYS A 86 0.29 2.73 -0.26
N ARG A 87 1.23 3.31 -0.99
CA ARG A 87 2.65 2.91 -0.95
C ARG A 87 3.53 4.10 -0.69
N PHE A 88 4.58 3.89 0.08
CA PHE A 88 5.62 4.87 0.37
C PHE A 88 6.97 4.21 0.14
N ILE A 89 7.91 4.96 -0.45
CA ILE A 89 9.30 4.58 -0.61
C ILE A 89 10.12 5.75 -0.11
N ASP A 90 11.00 5.50 0.86
CA ASP A 90 11.89 6.54 1.38
C ASP A 90 13.14 6.72 0.52
N ASN A 91 14.03 7.63 0.96
CA ASN A 91 15.22 8.01 0.22
C ASN A 91 16.36 6.98 0.29
N ILE A 92 16.29 6.05 1.24
CA ILE A 92 17.27 4.97 1.42
C ILE A 92 16.77 3.64 0.86
N GLY A 93 15.52 3.57 0.40
CA GLY A 93 14.94 2.45 -0.32
C GLY A 93 13.97 1.59 0.50
N ASN A 94 13.65 1.96 1.74
CA ASN A 94 12.63 1.27 2.52
C ASN A 94 11.25 1.53 1.92
N LYS A 95 10.40 0.52 1.94
CA LYS A 95 9.07 0.54 1.36
C LYS A 95 8.03 0.18 2.41
N ILE A 96 6.90 0.87 2.34
CA ILE A 96 5.72 0.57 3.13
C ILE A 96 4.54 0.46 2.17
N ARG A 97 3.77 -0.61 2.26
CA ARG A 97 2.52 -0.80 1.53
C ARG A 97 1.39 -1.06 2.53
N ILE A 98 0.28 -0.39 2.33
CA ILE A 98 -0.98 -0.64 3.04
C ILE A 98 -2.07 -0.79 1.98
N ALA A 99 -2.75 -1.93 1.98
CA ALA A 99 -3.88 -2.22 1.12
C ALA A 99 -5.09 -2.57 1.97
N VAL A 100 -6.22 -1.94 1.67
CA VAL A 100 -7.52 -2.30 2.26
C VAL A 100 -8.44 -2.69 1.11
N THR A 101 -8.84 -3.95 1.07
CA THR A 101 -9.70 -4.53 0.04
C THR A 101 -11.03 -4.93 0.67
N LYS A 102 -12.14 -4.60 0.02
CA LYS A 102 -13.48 -4.88 0.53
C LYS A 102 -14.40 -5.34 -0.60
N SER A 103 -15.19 -6.39 -0.36
CA SER A 103 -16.22 -6.84 -1.30
C SER A 103 -17.32 -5.78 -1.45
N LYS A 104 -18.04 -5.76 -2.57
CA LYS A 104 -19.10 -4.77 -2.82
C LYS A 104 -20.18 -4.74 -1.73
N ASN A 105 -20.54 -5.91 -1.19
CA ASN A 105 -21.51 -6.03 -0.08
C ASN A 105 -20.90 -5.77 1.30
N GLY A 106 -19.58 -5.56 1.37
CA GLY A 106 -18.83 -5.27 2.58
C GLY A 106 -18.69 -6.39 3.59
N LYS A 107 -19.04 -7.62 3.19
CA LYS A 107 -18.94 -8.81 4.03
C LYS A 107 -17.52 -9.32 4.15
N LYS A 108 -16.71 -9.22 3.09
CA LYS A 108 -15.31 -9.63 3.08
C LYS A 108 -14.41 -8.40 3.09
N ILE A 109 -13.48 -8.35 4.02
CA ILE A 109 -12.50 -7.26 4.16
C ILE A 109 -11.13 -7.90 4.35
N GLU A 110 -10.15 -7.43 3.59
CA GLU A 110 -8.74 -7.76 3.78
C GLU A 110 -7.99 -6.45 4.05
N VAL A 111 -7.13 -6.48 5.06
CA VAL A 111 -6.15 -5.44 5.34
C VAL A 111 -4.78 -6.08 5.25
N ALA A 112 -3.97 -5.69 4.27
CA ALA A 112 -2.60 -6.17 4.10
C ALA A 112 -1.63 -5.00 4.29
N GLN A 113 -0.62 -5.21 5.13
CA GLN A 113 0.50 -4.29 5.31
C GLN A 113 1.80 -5.02 5.03
N ASN A 114 2.73 -4.33 4.40
CA ASN A 114 4.07 -4.82 4.15
C ASN A 114 5.08 -3.71 4.41
N TYR A 115 6.17 -4.10 5.04
CA TYR A 115 7.32 -3.26 5.29
C TYR A 115 8.52 -4.01 4.73
N GLU A 116 9.28 -3.34 3.86
CA GLU A 116 10.47 -3.88 3.23
C GLU A 116 11.60 -2.89 3.45
N LYS A 117 12.74 -3.34 3.98
CA LYS A 117 13.95 -2.54 4.08
C LYS A 117 14.72 -2.60 2.77
N ALA A 118 15.58 -1.60 2.55
CA ALA A 118 16.45 -1.57 1.38
C ALA A 118 17.39 -2.78 1.25
N ASN A 119 17.70 -3.46 2.37
CA ASN A 119 18.52 -4.68 2.39
C ASN A 119 17.71 -5.97 2.09
N GLY A 120 16.42 -5.85 1.77
CA GLY A 120 15.55 -6.98 1.42
C GLY A 120 14.85 -7.64 2.60
N GLU A 121 15.12 -7.23 3.85
CA GLU A 121 14.32 -7.69 5.00
C GLU A 121 12.88 -7.22 4.86
N GLU A 122 11.91 -8.12 4.97
CA GLU A 122 10.51 -7.73 4.95
C GLU A 122 9.65 -8.48 5.97
N PHE A 123 8.52 -7.86 6.29
CA PHE A 123 7.42 -8.55 6.94
C PHE A 123 6.08 -8.15 6.34
N TRP A 124 5.12 -9.05 6.47
CA TRP A 124 3.73 -8.93 6.06
C TRP A 124 2.83 -9.05 7.28
N LEU A 125 1.77 -8.24 7.31
CA LEU A 125 0.67 -8.30 8.26
C LEU A 125 -0.63 -8.33 7.48
N THR A 126 -1.32 -9.47 7.48
CA THR A 126 -2.58 -9.64 6.77
C THR A 126 -3.70 -9.93 7.75
N LYS A 127 -4.82 -9.23 7.62
CA LYS A 127 -6.05 -9.48 8.38
C LYS A 127 -7.22 -9.63 7.42
N ASN A 128 -7.78 -10.82 7.37
CA ASN A 128 -8.99 -11.16 6.65
C ASN A 128 -10.17 -11.23 7.61
N ILE A 129 -11.29 -10.62 7.22
CA ILE A 129 -12.54 -10.59 7.99
C ILE A 129 -13.67 -10.99 7.05
N ASP A 130 -14.37 -12.07 7.39
CA ASP A 130 -15.56 -12.53 6.66
C ASP A 130 -16.80 -12.49 7.56
N LYS A 131 -17.76 -11.65 7.15
CA LYS A 131 -19.08 -11.44 7.79
C LYS A 131 -20.21 -12.06 7.00
N SER A 132 -19.91 -13.00 6.09
CA SER A 132 -20.92 -13.61 5.21
C SER A 132 -21.88 -14.52 5.97
N LYS A 133 -21.47 -15.06 7.11
CA LYS A 133 -22.20 -16.05 7.92
C LYS A 133 -23.15 -15.46 8.97
N GLY A 134 -23.81 -14.34 8.66
CA GLY A 134 -24.85 -13.73 9.52
C GLY A 134 -24.27 -13.12 10.80
N ASN A 135 -24.68 -13.62 11.97
CA ASN A 135 -24.24 -13.13 13.29
C ASN A 135 -22.84 -13.62 13.69
N ARG A 136 -22.03 -14.11 12.75
CA ARG A 136 -20.67 -14.59 13.00
C ARG A 136 -19.69 -13.86 12.09
N VAL A 137 -18.50 -13.63 12.62
CA VAL A 137 -17.38 -13.01 11.93
C VAL A 137 -16.20 -13.96 12.00
N ASP A 138 -15.76 -14.47 10.85
CA ASP A 138 -14.52 -15.22 10.75
C ASP A 138 -13.37 -14.22 10.55
N VAL A 139 -12.29 -14.40 11.31
CA VAL A 139 -11.08 -13.58 11.27
C VAL A 139 -9.89 -14.49 11.05
N PHE A 140 -9.06 -14.15 10.07
CA PHE A 140 -7.75 -14.76 9.85
C PHE A 140 -6.71 -13.65 9.92
N ASP A 141 -5.80 -13.75 10.88
CA ASP A 141 -4.65 -12.86 11.07
C ASP A 141 -3.39 -13.63 10.70
N GLU A 142 -2.49 -13.02 9.95
CA GLU A 142 -1.21 -13.58 9.56
C GLU A 142 -0.10 -12.54 9.69
N PHE A 143 1.03 -12.97 10.24
CA PHE A 143 2.29 -12.26 10.15
C PHE A 143 3.35 -13.19 9.62
N GLU A 144 4.07 -12.75 8.60
CA GLU A 144 5.17 -13.49 7.99
C GLU A 144 6.36 -12.55 7.86
N THR A 145 7.56 -13.02 8.16
CA THR A 145 8.78 -12.25 7.93
C THR A 145 9.90 -13.12 7.36
N SER A 146 10.62 -12.58 6.38
CA SER A 146 11.80 -13.19 5.76
C SER A 146 13.08 -12.57 6.32
N SER A 147 13.27 -12.68 7.64
CA SER A 147 14.29 -12.01 8.45
C SER A 147 14.05 -10.51 8.63
N TRP A 148 13.54 -10.09 9.79
CA TRP A 148 13.42 -8.69 10.20
C TRP A 148 14.31 -8.38 11.41
N THR A 149 15.21 -7.41 11.28
CA THR A 149 15.98 -6.90 12.42
C THR A 149 15.22 -5.76 13.10
N LYS A 150 14.72 -5.97 14.32
CA LYS A 150 14.04 -4.93 15.13
C LYS A 150 14.99 -3.76 15.46
N PRO A 151 14.45 -2.58 15.88
CA PRO A 151 15.28 -1.45 16.33
C PRO A 151 16.25 -1.78 17.46
N ASN A 152 15.94 -2.76 18.31
CA ASN A 152 16.80 -3.23 19.41
C ASN A 152 17.89 -4.23 18.95
N GLY A 153 17.98 -4.56 17.65
CA GLY A 153 18.95 -5.50 17.08
C GLY A 153 18.52 -6.98 17.09
N GLU A 154 17.38 -7.31 17.70
CA GLU A 154 16.83 -8.67 17.69
C GLU A 154 16.36 -9.04 16.28
N LYS A 155 16.74 -10.23 15.81
CA LYS A 155 16.25 -10.77 14.54
C LYS A 155 14.98 -11.58 14.77
N LEU A 156 13.96 -11.27 13.99
CA LEU A 156 12.74 -12.05 13.87
C LEU A 156 12.78 -12.81 12.56
N ASN A 157 12.49 -14.09 12.61
CA ASN A 157 12.15 -14.90 11.46
C ASN A 157 10.96 -15.76 11.87
N GLY A 158 9.96 -15.87 11.01
CA GLY A 158 8.85 -16.75 11.31
C GLY A 158 7.49 -16.29 10.79
N LEU A 159 6.52 -17.09 11.16
CA LEU A 159 5.12 -17.06 10.81
C LEU A 159 4.29 -17.09 12.09
N TYR A 160 3.30 -16.22 12.17
CA TYR A 160 2.19 -16.29 13.08
C TYR A 160 0.91 -16.38 12.26
N GLN A 161 0.05 -17.35 12.56
CA GLN A 161 -1.30 -17.43 12.01
C GLN A 161 -2.30 -17.62 13.14
N ARG A 162 -3.37 -16.82 13.09
CA ARG A 162 -4.50 -16.91 14.00
C ARG A 162 -5.80 -16.97 13.22
N GLU A 163 -6.61 -17.95 13.55
CA GLU A 163 -7.95 -18.11 13.04
C GLU A 163 -8.95 -18.04 14.17
N ALA A 164 -9.96 -17.19 14.04
CA ALA A 164 -11.01 -17.06 15.03
C ALA A 164 -12.39 -16.90 14.39
N THR A 165 -13.41 -17.45 15.03
CA THR A 165 -14.82 -17.15 14.74
C THR A 165 -15.41 -16.42 15.93
N ILE A 166 -15.88 -15.20 15.70
CA ILE A 166 -16.44 -14.31 16.71
C ILE A 166 -17.97 -14.26 16.54
N ASP A 167 -18.71 -14.35 17.63
CA ASP A 167 -20.17 -14.18 17.62
C ASP A 167 -20.61 -12.71 17.51
N GLY A 168 -21.92 -12.48 17.37
CA GLY A 168 -22.49 -11.13 17.29
C GLY A 168 -22.35 -10.30 18.57
N GLY A 169 -21.99 -10.93 19.69
CA GLY A 169 -21.68 -10.29 20.97
C GLY A 169 -20.19 -9.98 21.16
N GLY A 170 -19.34 -10.29 20.18
CA GLY A 170 -17.90 -10.03 20.23
C GLY A 170 -17.08 -11.11 20.94
N LYS A 171 -17.67 -12.25 21.32
CA LYS A 171 -16.96 -13.35 21.98
C LYS A 171 -16.42 -14.36 20.95
N PRO A 172 -15.16 -14.81 21.08
CA PRO A 172 -14.65 -15.90 20.26
C PRO A 172 -15.38 -17.21 20.63
N ILE A 173 -16.00 -17.85 19.64
CA ILE A 173 -16.58 -19.19 19.74
C ILE A 173 -15.51 -20.25 19.39
N TYR A 174 -14.59 -19.88 18.53
CA TYR A 174 -13.46 -20.69 18.10
C TYR A 174 -12.24 -19.79 17.93
N GLU A 175 -11.09 -20.28 18.37
CA GLU A 175 -9.81 -19.61 18.18
C GLU A 175 -8.70 -20.67 18.13
N ARG A 176 -7.84 -20.58 17.13
CA ARG A 176 -6.58 -21.32 17.04
C ARG A 176 -5.46 -20.40 16.64
N THR A 177 -4.28 -20.66 17.19
CA THR A 177 -3.03 -19.97 16.84
C THR A 177 -1.98 -21.02 16.52
N PHE A 178 -1.20 -20.79 15.48
CA PHE A 178 -0.10 -21.66 15.07
C PHE A 178 1.00 -20.85 14.38
N GLY A 179 2.21 -21.38 14.40
CA GLY A 179 3.40 -20.65 13.97
C GLY A 179 4.58 -20.92 14.90
N ASP A 180 5.77 -20.50 14.47
CA ASP A 180 6.96 -20.42 15.31
C ASP A 180 6.98 -19.13 16.14
N ILE A 181 6.12 -18.17 15.81
CA ILE A 181 5.83 -16.99 16.60
C ILE A 181 4.51 -17.22 17.35
N GLU A 182 4.55 -17.24 18.69
CA GLU A 182 3.35 -17.50 19.50
C GLU A 182 2.40 -16.30 19.57
N THR A 183 2.91 -15.08 19.37
CA THR A 183 2.13 -13.84 19.48
C THR A 183 2.48 -12.85 18.38
N LEU A 184 1.45 -12.23 17.80
CA LEU A 184 1.59 -11.21 16.78
C LEU A 184 2.35 -9.99 17.34
N PRO A 185 3.54 -9.63 16.82
CA PRO A 185 4.27 -8.45 17.27
C PRO A 185 3.49 -7.17 16.95
N SER A 186 3.60 -6.16 17.81
CA SER A 186 3.00 -4.86 17.52
C SER A 186 3.84 -4.08 16.51
N LEU A 187 3.20 -3.29 15.65
CA LEU A 187 3.89 -2.43 14.67
C LEU A 187 4.91 -1.47 15.33
N LYS A 188 4.65 -1.04 16.57
CA LYS A 188 5.56 -0.16 17.32
C LYS A 188 6.84 -0.86 17.77
N GLU A 189 6.82 -2.18 17.93
CA GLU A 189 8.03 -2.96 18.27
C GLU A 189 8.88 -3.24 17.03
N LEU A 190 8.27 -3.16 15.84
CA LEU A 190 8.93 -3.46 14.58
C LEU A 190 9.58 -2.24 13.91
N ILE A 191 9.12 -1.01 14.22
CA ILE A 191 9.47 0.25 13.53
C ILE A 191 10.15 1.22 14.49
#